data_AF-A0A959ARI9-F1
#
_entry.id   AF-A0A959ARI9-F1
#
_cell.length_a   1.000
_cell.length_b   1.000
_cell.length_c   1.000
_cell.angle_alpha   90.00
_cell.angle_beta   90.00
_cell.angle_gamma   90.00
#
_symmetry.space_group_name_H-M   'P 1'
#
loop_
_entity.id
_entity.type
_entity.pdbx_description
1 polymer ?
#
loop_
_entity_poly.entity_id
_entity_poly.type
_entity_poly.pdbx_seq_one_letter_code
_entity_poly.pdbx_strand_id
1 'polypeptide(L)'
;GNGPGNGSGFNGPGFNGPGPICFRLSFPVTVILPNGNEVVANGRLALMRIQKRWREQYMGSNEHPTLGFPFTVILDDGTEQVIDDQVELDELLESCAG
;
A
#
# COMPACT_ATOMS: atom_id res chain seq x y z
N GLY A 1 -27.94 -22.80 -0.64
CA GLY A 1 -26.84 -23.57 -1.24
C GLY A 1 -25.70 -22.64 -1.57
N ASN A 2 -24.49 -22.98 -1.09
CA ASN A 2 -23.14 -22.55 -1.51
C ASN A 2 -22.81 -21.03 -1.39
N GLY A 3 -21.73 -20.57 -0.74
CA GLY A 3 -20.51 -21.25 -0.29
C GLY A 3 -19.84 -20.56 0.91
N PRO A 4 -18.64 -21.02 1.32
CA PRO A 4 -17.98 -20.58 2.55
C PRO A 4 -17.41 -19.16 2.36
N GLY A 5 -17.89 -18.22 3.18
CA GLY A 5 -17.30 -16.89 3.31
C GLY A 5 -15.87 -17.01 3.83
N ASN A 6 -14.91 -16.98 2.91
CA ASN A 6 -13.48 -16.98 3.20
C ASN A 6 -12.92 -15.65 2.69
N GLY A 7 -12.46 -14.81 3.61
CA GLY A 7 -11.97 -13.48 3.29
C GLY A 7 -11.60 -12.72 4.55
N SER A 8 -10.53 -13.15 5.21
CA SER A 8 -9.82 -12.36 6.22
C SER A 8 -9.29 -11.09 5.57
N GLY A 9 -10.12 -10.05 5.53
CA GLY A 9 -9.80 -8.74 4.96
C GLY A 9 -9.03 -7.90 5.97
N PHE A 10 -7.91 -7.32 5.51
CA PHE A 10 -7.16 -6.30 6.23
C PHE A 10 -8.07 -5.11 6.52
N ASN A 11 -8.37 -4.87 7.80
CA ASN A 11 -8.97 -3.62 8.28
C ASN A 11 -7.83 -2.61 8.46
N GLY A 12 -7.46 -1.93 7.37
CA GLY A 12 -6.51 -0.82 7.36
C GLY A 12 -6.51 -0.19 5.96
N PRO A 13 -6.46 1.16 5.84
CA PRO A 13 -6.51 1.85 4.57
C PRO A 13 -5.16 1.62 3.86
N GLY A 14 -5.12 0.65 2.95
CA GLY A 14 -3.84 0.30 2.32
C GLY A 14 -3.90 -0.92 1.42
N PHE A 15 -4.24 -0.68 0.16
CA PHE A 15 -3.64 -1.38 -1.00
C PHE A 15 -4.07 -2.82 -1.33
N ASN A 16 -5.12 -3.40 -0.74
CA ASN A 16 -5.68 -4.68 -1.22
C ASN A 16 -7.23 -4.79 -1.16
N GLY A 17 -7.95 -3.67 -1.19
CA GLY A 17 -9.40 -3.65 -1.35
C GLY A 17 -9.81 -3.51 -2.83
N PRO A 18 -11.01 -3.96 -3.25
CA PRO A 18 -11.62 -3.64 -4.54
C PRO A 18 -12.10 -2.17 -4.60
N GLY A 19 -11.29 -1.25 -4.08
CA GLY A 19 -11.49 0.19 -4.28
C GLY A 19 -11.15 0.53 -5.73
N PRO A 20 -11.80 1.54 -6.34
CA PRO A 20 -11.47 1.99 -7.67
C PRO A 20 -9.97 2.32 -7.74
N ILE A 21 -9.28 1.72 -8.71
CA ILE A 21 -7.85 1.91 -8.94
C ILE A 21 -7.67 3.27 -9.62
N CYS A 22 -7.93 4.35 -8.89
CA CYS A 22 -7.76 5.72 -9.38
C CYS A 22 -6.29 6.14 -9.52
N PHE A 23 -5.35 5.40 -8.90
CA PHE A 23 -3.92 5.60 -9.04
C PHE A 23 -3.11 4.31 -8.83
N ARG A 24 -1.86 4.32 -9.28
CA ARG A 24 -0.86 3.25 -9.13
C ARG A 24 0.45 3.84 -8.62
N LEU A 25 1.21 3.08 -7.83
CA LEU A 25 2.54 3.53 -7.38
C LEU A 25 3.53 3.56 -8.56
N SER A 26 4.26 4.67 -8.69
CA SER A 26 5.46 4.76 -9.52
C SER A 26 6.65 4.23 -8.71
N PHE A 27 7.44 3.34 -9.30
CA PHE A 27 8.56 2.69 -8.61
C PHE A 27 9.89 3.33 -9.04
N PRO A 28 10.90 3.35 -8.15
CA PRO A 28 10.98 2.71 -6.84
C PRO A 28 10.19 3.43 -5.72
N VAL A 29 9.76 2.68 -4.70
CA VAL A 29 9.14 3.23 -3.47
C VAL A 29 9.87 2.75 -2.23
N THR A 30 9.90 3.57 -1.18
CA THR A 30 10.47 3.21 0.12
C THR A 30 9.38 2.62 1.02
N VAL A 31 9.68 1.51 1.67
CA VAL A 31 8.82 0.86 2.67
C VAL A 31 9.47 1.02 4.04
N ILE A 32 8.76 1.62 4.98
CA ILE A 32 9.18 1.74 6.37
C ILE A 32 8.58 0.57 7.14
N LEU A 33 9.45 -0.25 7.73
CA LEU A 33 9.07 -1.36 8.59
C LEU A 33 8.75 -0.85 10.02
N PRO A 34 7.97 -1.61 10.82
CA PRO A 34 7.63 -1.23 12.19
C PRO A 34 8.85 -1.02 13.11
N ASN A 35 9.96 -1.71 12.84
CA ASN A 35 11.21 -1.54 13.56
C ASN A 35 11.99 -0.28 13.17
N GLY A 36 11.43 0.56 12.29
CA GLY A 36 12.08 1.76 11.75
C GLY A 36 13.07 1.50 10.61
N ASN A 37 13.24 0.24 10.15
CA ASN A 37 14.08 -0.01 8.98
C ASN A 37 13.39 0.38 7.69
N GLU A 38 14.16 0.94 6.77
CA GLU A 38 13.67 1.32 5.45
C GLU A 38 14.15 0.32 4.39
N VAL A 39 13.25 -0.07 3.50
CA VAL A 39 13.52 -1.01 2.42
C VAL A 39 12.98 -0.45 1.12
N VAL A 40 13.84 -0.36 0.10
CA VAL A 40 13.43 0.10 -1.23
C VAL A 40 12.83 -1.05 -2.03
N ALA A 41 11.61 -0.86 -2.51
CA ALA A 41 10.97 -1.72 -3.48
C ALA A 41 11.15 -1.15 -4.88
N ASN A 42 11.94 -1.82 -5.73
CA ASN A 42 12.17 -1.39 -7.12
C ASN A 42 11.01 -1.71 -8.08
N GLY A 43 9.89 -2.22 -7.57
CA GLY A 43 8.78 -2.67 -8.39
C GLY A 43 7.72 -3.40 -7.58
N ARG A 44 6.56 -3.60 -8.20
CA ARG A 44 5.40 -4.27 -7.56
C ARG A 44 5.75 -5.64 -7.01
N LEU A 45 6.53 -6.44 -7.76
CA LEU A 45 6.99 -7.76 -7.30
C LEU A 45 7.92 -7.69 -6.09
N ALA A 46 8.79 -6.67 -6.03
CA ALA A 46 9.67 -6.46 -4.88
C ALA A 46 8.85 -6.08 -3.64
N LEU A 47 7.91 -5.15 -3.79
CA LEU A 47 6.99 -4.73 -2.73
C LEU A 47 6.18 -5.91 -2.18
N MET A 48 5.59 -6.71 -3.06
CA MET A 48 4.83 -7.91 -2.67
C MET A 48 5.70 -8.93 -1.91
N ARG A 49 6.97 -9.12 -2.31
CA ARG A 49 7.90 -9.99 -1.60
C ARG A 49 8.27 -9.45 -0.22
N ILE A 50 8.48 -8.14 -0.09
CA ILE A 50 8.76 -7.49 1.20
C ILE A 50 7.56 -7.71 2.13
N GLN A 51 6.35 -7.42 1.67
CA GLN A 51 5.12 -7.59 2.45
C GLN A 51 4.88 -9.05 2.84
N LYS A 52 5.06 -9.98 1.89
CA LYS A 52 4.90 -11.42 2.17
C LYS A 52 5.88 -11.89 3.25
N ARG A 53 7.16 -11.54 3.12
CA ARG A 53 8.19 -11.90 4.11
C ARG A 53 7.90 -11.28 5.47
N TRP A 54 7.48 -10.01 5.49
CA TRP A 54 7.12 -9.35 6.74
C TRP A 54 5.95 -10.06 7.43
N ARG A 55 4.88 -10.38 6.70
CA ARG A 55 3.74 -11.13 7.23
C ARG A 55 4.12 -12.51 7.75
N GLU A 56 5.03 -13.21 7.07
CA GLU A 56 5.53 -14.52 7.50
C GLU A 56 6.42 -14.42 8.75
N GLN A 57 7.20 -13.35 8.89
CA GLN A 57 8.07 -13.15 10.04
C GLN A 57 7.31 -12.65 11.29
N TYR A 58 6.27 -11.86 11.09
CA TYR A 58 5.51 -11.20 12.15
C TYR A 58 4.04 -11.63 12.15
N MET A 59 3.81 -12.95 12.10
CA MET A 59 2.46 -13.55 12.14
C MET A 59 1.77 -13.23 13.47
N GLY A 60 0.97 -12.15 13.50
CA GLY A 60 0.22 -11.70 14.67
C GLY A 60 0.61 -10.33 15.21
N SER A 61 1.58 -9.64 14.61
CA SER A 61 1.85 -8.24 14.93
C SER A 61 0.76 -7.33 14.35
N ASN A 62 0.30 -6.38 15.15
CA ASN A 62 -0.71 -5.39 14.75
C ASN A 62 -0.09 -4.15 14.09
N GLU A 63 1.24 -4.03 14.12
CA GLU A 63 1.99 -2.98 13.43
C GLU A 63 2.26 -3.42 12.00
N HIS A 64 2.03 -2.58 11.00
CA HIS A 64 2.22 -2.93 9.60
C HIS A 64 3.29 -2.05 8.95
N PRO A 65 3.99 -2.53 7.91
CA PRO A 65 4.85 -1.69 7.09
C PRO A 65 4.06 -0.59 6.40
N THR A 66 4.60 0.62 6.39
CA THR A 66 4.06 1.80 5.71
C THR A 66 4.95 2.21 4.53
N LEU A 67 4.49 3.11 3.69
CA LEU A 67 5.33 3.75 2.68
C LEU A 67 6.06 4.94 3.29
N GLY A 68 7.31 5.12 2.91
CA GLY A 68 8.08 6.32 3.23
C GLY A 68 7.77 7.42 2.24
N PHE A 69 7.64 8.64 2.74
CA PHE A 69 7.48 9.85 1.94
C PHE A 69 8.85 10.45 1.59
N PRO A 70 8.98 11.15 0.45
CA PRO A 70 7.98 11.28 -0.61
C PRO A 70 7.93 10.05 -1.53
N PHE A 71 6.78 9.81 -2.18
CA PHE A 71 6.66 8.83 -3.27
C PHE A 71 5.76 9.34 -4.39
N THR A 72 5.90 8.76 -5.58
CA THR A 72 5.13 9.17 -6.76
C THR A 72 4.03 8.16 -7.07
N VAL A 73 2.86 8.67 -7.44
CA VAL A 73 1.73 7.90 -7.95
C VAL A 73 1.42 8.31 -9.38
N ILE A 74 0.88 7.38 -10.16
CA ILE A 74 0.37 7.57 -11.52
C ILE A 74 -1.15 7.47 -11.42
N LEU A 75 -1.85 8.58 -11.64
CA LEU A 75 -3.31 8.66 -11.65
C LEU A 75 -3.91 7.87 -12.83
N ASP A 76 -5.23 7.65 -12.83
CA ASP A 76 -5.93 6.94 -13.91
C ASP A 76 -5.78 7.64 -15.28
N ASP A 77 -5.73 8.98 -15.27
CA ASP A 77 -5.46 9.81 -16.44
C ASP A 77 -4.01 9.66 -16.98
N GLY A 78 -3.14 8.97 -16.25
CA GLY A 78 -1.73 8.76 -16.61
C GLY A 78 -0.80 9.87 -16.13
N THR A 79 -1.33 10.90 -15.49
CA THR A 79 -0.53 11.97 -14.86
C THR A 79 0.18 11.47 -13.60
N GLU A 80 1.42 11.89 -13.39
CA GLU A 80 2.19 11.61 -12.18
C GLU A 80 1.96 12.69 -11.12
N GLN A 81 1.73 12.27 -9.88
CA GLN A 81 1.60 13.13 -8.71
C GLN A 81 2.58 12.67 -7.63
N VAL A 82 3.28 13.61 -7.03
CA VAL A 82 4.13 13.34 -5.86
C VAL A 82 3.27 13.48 -4.62
N ILE A 83 3.44 12.55 -3.69
CA ILE A 83 2.83 12.55 -2.38
C ILE A 83 3.95 12.77 -1.38
N ASP A 84 3.95 13.94 -0.76
CA ASP A 84 4.99 14.40 0.16
C ASP A 84 4.69 14.04 1.62
N ASP A 85 3.42 13.79 1.97
CA ASP A 85 3.02 13.42 3.32
C ASP A 85 1.72 12.60 3.41
N GLN A 86 1.41 12.19 4.63
CA GLN A 86 0.25 11.33 4.92
C GLN A 86 -1.08 12.03 4.68
N VAL A 87 -1.16 13.36 4.78
CA VAL A 87 -2.39 14.12 4.53
C VAL A 87 -2.70 14.10 3.04
N GLU A 88 -1.71 14.38 2.19
CA GLU A 88 -1.89 14.31 0.73
C GLU A 88 -2.30 12.90 0.26
N LEU A 89 -1.76 11.85 0.88
CA LEU A 89 -2.18 10.48 0.59
C LEU A 89 -3.65 10.23 0.97
N ASP A 90 -4.08 10.72 2.12
CA ASP A 90 -5.45 10.53 2.62
C ASP A 90 -6.45 11.28 1.74
N GLU A 91 -6.16 12.54 1.40
CA GLU A 91 -6.98 13.34 0.47
C GLU A 91 -7.09 12.66 -0.91
N LEU A 92 -5.98 12.10 -1.41
CA LEU A 92 -6.01 11.35 -2.66
C LEU A 92 -6.88 10.10 -2.54
N LEU A 93 -6.76 9.32 -1.46
CA LEU A 93 -7.59 8.14 -1.22
C LEU A 93 -9.08 8.47 -1.07
N GLU A 94 -9.41 9.56 -0.37
CA GLU A 94 -10.77 10.06 -0.24
C GLU A 94 -11.34 10.49 -1.60
N SER A 95 -10.55 11.20 -2.42
CA SER A 95 -10.96 11.59 -3.77
C SER A 95 -11.27 10.39 -4.68
N CYS A 96 -10.60 9.26 -4.43
CA CYS A 96 -10.80 8.03 -5.16
C CYS A 96 -12.03 7.23 -4.70
N ALA A 97 -12.43 7.37 -3.44
CA ALA A 97 -13.57 6.63 -2.88
C ALA A 97 -14.94 7.23 -3.26
N GLY A 98 -14.94 8.35 -4.00
CA GLY A 98 -16.12 9.10 -4.46
C GLY A 98 -16.90 8.46 -5.60
#